data_AF-J9DT78-F1
#
_entry.id   AF-J9DT78-F1
#
_cell.length_a   1.000
_cell.length_b   1.000
_cell.length_c   1.000
_cell.angle_alpha   90.00
_cell.angle_beta   90.00
_cell.angle_gamma   90.00
#
_symmetry.space_group_name_H-M   'P 1'
#
loop_
_entity.id
_entity.type
_entity.pdbx_description
1 polymer ?
#
loop_
_entity_poly.entity_id
_entity_poly.type
_entity_poly.pdbx_seq_one_letter_code
_entity_poly.pdbx_strand_id
1 'polypeptide(L)'
;MDEETTSFIIDSEIVAFDPIHETILPFQMLSTRKRKNVDDSEIKVKVHVFMFDLLFWNGQSLTKSPYRKRREMLQQHFKLKKDYLDTIGDTVDLTVIGAFFGTGKRTGVYGGYLLACYNPVNEEYESICKIGTGLTDDDLRQQHQYFEELRIEKVKFSRNC
;
A
#
# COMPACT_ATOMS: atom_id res chain seq x y z
N MET A 1 -14.64 -16.23 7.95
CA MET A 1 -14.54 -16.34 9.42
C MET A 1 -14.98 -17.74 9.78
N ASP A 2 -14.31 -18.38 10.73
CA ASP A 2 -14.76 -19.64 11.30
C ASP A 2 -15.95 -19.45 12.25
N GLU A 3 -16.53 -20.56 12.72
CA GLU A 3 -17.69 -20.54 13.63
C GLU A 3 -17.29 -20.21 15.08
N GLU A 4 -16.00 -20.29 15.41
CA GLU A 4 -15.48 -20.04 16.76
C GLU A 4 -15.26 -18.54 17.05
N THR A 5 -15.20 -17.69 16.02
CA THR A 5 -14.95 -16.26 16.19
C THR A 5 -16.22 -15.52 16.63
N THR A 6 -16.25 -15.09 17.90
CA THR A 6 -17.36 -14.37 18.55
C THR A 6 -17.14 -12.86 18.59
N SER A 7 -15.89 -12.41 18.74
CA SER A 7 -15.53 -11.00 18.80
C SER A 7 -14.11 -10.79 18.28
N PHE A 8 -13.88 -9.71 17.54
CA PHE A 8 -12.56 -9.42 16.98
C PHE A 8 -12.36 -7.92 16.72
N ILE A 9 -11.10 -7.51 16.68
CA ILE A 9 -10.67 -6.21 16.14
C ILE A 9 -9.56 -6.52 15.13
N ILE A 10 -9.77 -6.13 13.88
CA ILE A 10 -8.82 -6.31 12.78
C ILE A 10 -8.37 -4.95 12.29
N ASP A 11 -7.16 -4.93 11.71
CA ASP A 11 -6.70 -3.82 10.88
C ASP A 11 -6.78 -4.25 9.41
N SER A 12 -7.37 -3.39 8.58
CA SER A 12 -7.69 -3.75 7.19
C SER A 12 -7.80 -2.54 6.27
N GLU A 13 -7.41 -2.74 5.02
CA GLU A 13 -7.63 -1.78 3.93
C GLU A 13 -8.87 -2.17 3.12
N ILE A 14 -9.74 -1.21 2.82
CA ILE A 14 -10.87 -1.44 1.91
C ILE A 14 -10.43 -1.01 0.52
N VAL A 15 -10.46 -1.94 -0.43
CA VAL A 15 -10.10 -1.64 -1.82
C VAL A 15 -11.31 -1.80 -2.75
N ALA A 16 -11.41 -0.95 -3.77
CA ALA A 16 -12.39 -1.16 -4.83
C ALA A 16 -11.95 -2.36 -5.67
N PHE A 17 -12.89 -3.18 -6.11
CA PHE A 17 -12.61 -4.44 -6.80
C PHE A 17 -13.54 -4.64 -7.98
N ASP A 18 -12.96 -5.02 -9.11
CA ASP A 18 -13.69 -5.45 -10.29
C ASP A 18 -13.92 -6.97 -10.23
N PRO A 19 -15.18 -7.44 -10.08
CA PRO A 19 -15.49 -8.87 -10.02
C PRO A 19 -15.37 -9.58 -11.37
N ILE A 20 -15.32 -8.86 -12.49
CA ILE A 20 -15.24 -9.44 -13.82
C ILE A 20 -13.79 -9.77 -14.15
N HIS A 21 -12.90 -8.80 -13.92
CA HIS A 21 -11.47 -8.94 -14.20
C HIS A 21 -10.66 -9.44 -12.98
N GLU A 22 -11.31 -9.59 -11.83
CA GLU A 22 -10.71 -9.98 -10.54
C GLU A 22 -9.53 -9.09 -10.12
N THR A 23 -9.60 -7.78 -10.40
CA THR A 23 -8.53 -6.81 -10.12
C THR A 23 -8.93 -5.74 -9.12
N ILE A 24 -7.92 -5.19 -8.43
CA ILE A 24 -8.07 -4.01 -7.57
C ILE A 24 -8.19 -2.76 -8.44
N LEU A 25 -9.16 -1.91 -8.13
CA LEU A 25 -9.39 -0.63 -8.80
C LEU A 25 -8.73 0.52 -8.03
N PRO A 26 -8.40 1.64 -8.72
CA PRO A 26 -7.76 2.80 -8.09
C PRO A 26 -8.59 3.39 -6.93
N PHE A 27 -7.89 3.94 -5.93
CA PHE A 27 -8.50 4.56 -4.75
C PHE A 27 -9.55 5.63 -5.08
N GLN A 28 -9.39 6.35 -6.20
CA GLN A 28 -10.36 7.35 -6.66
C GLN A 28 -11.76 6.76 -6.85
N MET A 29 -11.89 5.49 -7.21
CA MET A 29 -13.17 4.78 -7.35
C MET A 29 -13.86 4.54 -5.99
N LEU A 30 -13.10 4.47 -4.88
CA LEU A 30 -13.67 4.43 -3.53
C LEU A 30 -14.18 5.79 -3.10
N SER A 31 -13.49 6.87 -3.49
CA SER A 31 -13.81 8.23 -3.06
C SER A 31 -15.19 8.72 -3.55
N THR A 32 -15.73 8.08 -4.60
CA THR A 32 -17.05 8.36 -5.17
C THR A 32 -18.19 7.64 -4.43
N ARG A 33 -17.91 6.79 -3.43
CA ARG A 33 -18.95 6.16 -2.60
C ARG A 33 -19.68 7.19 -1.72
N LYS A 34 -21.00 7.02 -1.62
CA LYS A 34 -21.83 7.72 -0.63
C LYS A 34 -21.37 7.35 0.78
N ARG A 35 -21.20 8.35 1.65
CA ARG A 35 -20.62 8.20 2.99
C ARG A 35 -21.62 7.82 4.09
N LYS A 36 -22.93 7.84 3.83
CA LYS A 36 -23.99 7.53 4.81
C LYS A 36 -25.24 6.93 4.15
N ASN A 37 -25.91 6.01 4.86
CA ASN A 37 -27.20 5.39 4.51
C ASN A 37 -27.28 4.84 3.09
N VAL A 38 -26.42 3.86 2.78
CA VAL A 38 -26.45 3.18 1.48
C VAL A 38 -27.37 1.98 1.60
N ASP A 39 -28.43 1.96 0.80
CA ASP A 39 -29.25 0.76 0.58
C ASP A 39 -28.40 -0.28 -0.19
N ASP A 40 -28.43 -1.55 0.20
CA ASP A 40 -27.61 -2.62 -0.40
C ASP A 40 -27.78 -2.71 -1.93
N SER A 41 -28.93 -2.26 -2.46
CA SER A 41 -29.23 -2.21 -3.89
C SER A 41 -28.53 -1.08 -4.67
N GLU A 42 -27.97 -0.05 -4.00
CA GLU A 42 -27.28 1.09 -4.64
C GLU A 42 -25.75 0.95 -4.73
N ILE A 43 -25.18 -0.18 -4.26
CA ILE A 43 -23.73 -0.37 -4.22
C ILE A 43 -23.19 -0.66 -5.64
N LYS A 44 -22.86 0.40 -6.36
CA LYS A 44 -22.25 0.32 -7.71
C LYS A 44 -20.79 -0.19 -7.69
N VAL A 45 -20.07 0.06 -6.60
CA VAL A 45 -18.65 -0.30 -6.46
C VAL A 45 -18.53 -1.44 -5.48
N LYS A 46 -18.18 -2.64 -5.97
CA LYS A 46 -17.82 -3.77 -5.12
C LYS A 46 -16.48 -3.49 -4.45
N VAL A 47 -16.34 -3.93 -3.21
CA VAL A 47 -15.13 -3.73 -2.42
C VAL A 47 -14.66 -5.06 -1.86
N HIS A 48 -13.35 -5.18 -1.68
CA HIS A 48 -12.72 -6.24 -0.91
C HIS A 48 -12.10 -5.64 0.35
N VAL A 49 -12.17 -6.40 1.44
CA VAL A 49 -11.54 -6.03 2.71
C VAL A 49 -10.24 -6.82 2.83
N PHE A 50 -9.12 -6.10 2.80
CA PHE A 50 -7.77 -6.63 2.93
C PHE A 50 -7.35 -6.59 4.39
N MET A 51 -7.54 -7.70 5.08
CA MET A 51 -7.14 -7.86 6.48
C MET A 51 -5.65 -8.16 6.58
N PHE A 52 -4.89 -7.31 7.29
CA PHE A 52 -3.44 -7.48 7.44
C PHE A 52 -2.96 -7.62 8.89
N ASP A 53 -3.80 -7.32 9.88
CA ASP A 53 -3.49 -7.53 11.30
C ASP A 53 -4.74 -7.91 12.13
N LEU A 54 -4.52 -8.61 13.25
CA LEU A 54 -5.55 -9.01 14.22
C LEU A 54 -5.14 -8.50 15.61
N LEU A 55 -5.85 -7.50 16.13
CA LEU A 55 -5.52 -6.79 17.36
C LEU A 55 -6.28 -7.32 18.58
N PHE A 56 -7.40 -8.01 18.36
CA PHE A 56 -8.22 -8.61 19.40
C PHE A 56 -8.97 -9.80 18.85
N TRP A 57 -9.12 -10.85 19.65
CA TRP A 57 -9.89 -12.04 19.30
C TRP A 57 -10.50 -12.66 20.56
N ASN A 58 -11.80 -12.94 20.53
CA ASN A 58 -12.57 -13.66 21.56
C ASN A 58 -12.27 -13.23 23.01
N GLY A 59 -12.41 -11.93 23.30
CA GLY A 59 -12.16 -11.39 24.63
C GLY A 59 -10.70 -11.05 24.93
N GLN A 60 -9.75 -11.44 24.07
CA GLN A 60 -8.31 -11.26 24.32
C GLN A 60 -7.71 -10.18 23.42
N SER A 61 -7.03 -9.20 24.04
CA SER A 61 -6.19 -8.25 23.30
C SER A 61 -4.88 -8.89 22.86
N LEU A 62 -4.54 -8.71 21.58
CA LEU A 62 -3.33 -9.21 20.94
C LEU A 62 -2.30 -8.11 20.69
N THR A 63 -2.59 -6.86 21.05
CA THR A 63 -1.72 -5.68 20.80
C THR A 63 -0.28 -5.82 21.33
N LYS A 64 -0.08 -6.61 22.39
CA LYS A 64 1.25 -6.91 22.99
C LYS A 64 1.93 -8.16 22.40
N SER A 65 1.23 -8.93 21.57
CA SER A 65 1.78 -10.12 20.91
C SER A 65 2.63 -9.73 19.70
N PRO A 66 3.66 -10.51 19.33
CA PRO A 66 4.43 -10.27 18.10
C PRO A 66 3.53 -10.29 16.85
N TYR A 67 3.82 -9.43 15.86
CA TYR A 67 3.06 -9.34 14.61
C TYR A 67 2.87 -10.69 13.92
N ARG A 68 3.94 -11.50 13.85
CA ARG A 68 3.89 -12.84 13.23
C ARG A 68 2.80 -13.72 13.85
N LYS A 69 2.70 -13.73 15.18
CA LYS A 69 1.66 -14.50 15.89
C LYS A 69 0.26 -13.98 15.58
N ARG A 70 0.07 -12.65 15.56
CA ARG A 70 -1.21 -12.02 15.19
C ARG A 70 -1.62 -12.39 13.77
N ARG A 71 -0.64 -12.41 12.85
CA ARG A 71 -0.83 -12.76 11.45
C ARG A 71 -1.19 -14.23 11.24
N GLU A 72 -0.55 -15.14 11.98
CA GLU A 72 -0.88 -16.57 12.00
C GLU A 72 -2.31 -16.78 12.52
N MET A 73 -2.68 -16.13 13.63
CA MET A 73 -4.06 -16.19 14.14
C MET A 73 -5.09 -15.63 13.16
N LEU A 74 -4.77 -14.52 12.48
CA LEU A 74 -5.61 -13.98 11.41
C LEU A 74 -5.84 -14.99 10.28
N GLN A 75 -4.80 -15.69 9.83
CA GLN A 75 -4.91 -16.71 8.77
C GLN A 75 -5.69 -17.94 9.23
N GLN A 76 -5.57 -18.32 10.50
CA GLN A 76 -6.25 -19.48 11.06
C GLN A 76 -7.77 -19.26 11.14
N HIS A 77 -8.21 -18.09 11.61
CA HIS A 77 -9.63 -17.82 11.90
C HIS A 77 -10.39 -17.13 10.76
N PHE A 78 -9.69 -16.58 9.77
CA PHE A 78 -10.28 -15.87 8.65
C PHE A 78 -9.91 -16.53 7.32
N LYS A 79 -10.93 -16.78 6.47
CA LYS A 79 -10.76 -17.27 5.10
C LYS A 79 -10.22 -16.12 4.24
N LEU A 80 -8.91 -15.95 4.24
CA LEU A 80 -8.23 -15.02 3.34
C LEU A 80 -8.13 -15.68 1.96
N LYS A 81 -8.60 -15.01 0.90
CA LYS A 81 -8.31 -15.46 -0.46
C LYS A 81 -6.80 -15.35 -0.71
N LYS A 82 -6.20 -16.45 -1.16
CA LYS A 82 -4.74 -16.55 -1.38
C LYS A 82 -4.24 -15.74 -2.56
N ASP A 83 -5.13 -15.42 -3.50
CA ASP A 83 -4.81 -14.82 -4.80
C ASP A 83 -4.07 -13.47 -4.67
N TYR A 84 -4.11 -12.85 -3.49
CA TYR A 84 -3.38 -11.63 -3.16
C TYR A 84 -2.29 -11.79 -2.09
N LEU A 85 -2.28 -12.91 -1.36
CA LEU A 85 -1.25 -13.20 -0.34
C LEU A 85 0.07 -13.60 -0.97
N ASP A 86 0.03 -14.25 -2.13
CA ASP A 86 1.24 -14.55 -2.90
C ASP A 86 1.90 -13.25 -3.41
N THR A 87 1.10 -12.21 -3.68
CA THR A 87 1.54 -10.85 -4.03
C THR A 87 2.01 -10.01 -2.82
N ILE A 88 1.68 -10.40 -1.59
CA ILE A 88 2.16 -9.74 -0.35
C ILE A 88 3.66 -10.06 -0.08
N GLY A 89 4.31 -10.79 -1.00
CA GLY A 89 5.76 -10.98 -1.06
C GLY A 89 6.41 -10.46 -2.36
N ASP A 90 5.67 -9.82 -3.25
CA ASP A 90 6.23 -9.41 -4.55
C ASP A 90 7.17 -8.21 -4.37
N THR A 91 8.46 -8.46 -4.56
CA THR A 91 9.45 -7.42 -4.79
C THR A 91 9.27 -6.92 -6.22
N VAL A 92 9.06 -5.61 -6.36
CA VAL A 92 8.97 -4.95 -7.67
C VAL A 92 10.20 -4.07 -7.86
N ASP A 93 10.80 -4.15 -9.04
CA ASP A 93 11.88 -3.25 -9.44
C ASP A 93 11.26 -1.96 -10.01
N LEU A 94 11.52 -0.84 -9.33
CA LEU A 94 11.01 0.47 -9.70
C LEU A 94 12.15 1.47 -9.88
N THR A 95 11.93 2.43 -10.78
CA THR A 95 12.89 3.51 -11.06
C THR A 95 12.59 4.72 -10.19
N VAL A 96 13.63 5.29 -9.55
CA VAL A 96 13.51 6.56 -8.85
C VAL A 96 13.42 7.70 -9.86
N ILE A 97 12.30 8.43 -9.85
CA ILE A 97 12.05 9.58 -10.72
C ILE A 97 11.98 10.92 -9.98
N GLY A 98 12.08 10.88 -8.64
CA GLY A 98 12.11 12.08 -7.82
C GLY A 98 12.51 11.80 -6.38
N ALA A 99 12.96 12.82 -5.66
CA ALA A 99 13.36 12.75 -4.27
C ALA A 99 12.78 13.91 -3.46
N PHE A 100 12.56 13.68 -2.17
CA PHE A 100 11.99 14.63 -1.22
C PHE A 100 12.94 14.80 -0.04
N PHE A 101 13.24 16.05 0.33
CA PHE A 101 14.05 16.32 1.51
C PHE A 101 13.37 15.80 2.78
N GLY A 102 14.18 15.16 3.64
CA GLY A 102 13.75 14.65 4.92
C GLY A 102 13.49 15.76 5.94
N THR A 103 12.71 15.43 6.95
CA THR A 103 12.39 16.31 8.08
C THR A 103 12.89 15.72 9.40
N GLY A 104 13.04 16.57 10.43
CA GLY A 104 13.48 16.15 11.75
C GLY A 104 14.89 15.55 11.74
N LYS A 105 15.03 14.28 12.14
CA LYS A 105 16.33 13.58 12.19
C LYS A 105 16.98 13.39 10.81
N ARG A 106 16.20 13.51 9.73
CA ARG A 106 16.65 13.33 8.34
C ARG A 106 16.76 14.65 7.58
N THR A 107 16.77 15.78 8.29
CA THR A 107 16.97 17.09 7.67
C THR A 107 18.35 17.17 7.02
N GLY A 108 18.41 17.75 5.82
CA GLY A 108 19.65 17.93 5.06
C GLY A 108 19.97 16.81 4.07
N VAL A 109 19.18 15.73 4.04
CA VAL A 109 19.30 14.64 3.04
C VAL A 109 17.93 14.33 2.44
N TYR A 110 17.89 13.56 1.35
CA TYR A 110 16.63 13.02 0.85
C TYR A 110 16.09 11.94 1.78
N GLY A 111 14.86 12.13 2.26
CA GLY A 111 14.18 11.24 3.20
C GLY A 111 13.05 10.43 2.57
N GLY A 112 12.76 10.65 1.29
CA GLY A 112 11.86 9.80 0.53
C GLY A 112 12.00 9.98 -0.97
N TYR A 113 11.52 8.99 -1.71
CA TYR A 113 11.74 8.85 -3.15
C TYR A 113 10.43 8.53 -3.85
N LEU A 114 10.18 9.17 -5.01
CA LEU A 114 9.08 8.85 -5.90
C LEU A 114 9.55 7.77 -6.88
N LEU A 115 8.83 6.66 -6.91
CA LEU A 115 9.14 5.49 -7.72
C LEU A 115 8.15 5.36 -8.87
N ALA A 116 8.63 4.91 -10.03
CA ALA A 116 7.83 4.67 -11.22
C ALA A 116 8.17 3.34 -11.88
N CYS A 117 7.20 2.75 -12.56
CA CYS A 117 7.43 1.65 -13.50
C CYS A 117 7.56 2.20 -14.92
N TYR A 118 8.26 1.47 -15.78
CA TYR A 118 8.34 1.81 -17.20
C TYR A 118 7.19 1.14 -17.95
N ASN A 119 6.41 1.93 -18.68
CA ASN A 119 5.38 1.43 -19.57
C ASN A 119 5.94 1.33 -21.01
N PRO A 120 6.14 0.11 -21.55
CA PRO A 120 6.74 -0.07 -22.87
C PRO A 120 5.81 0.31 -24.03
N VAL A 121 4.51 0.56 -23.78
CA VAL A 121 3.54 0.91 -24.82
C VAL A 121 3.62 2.38 -25.20
N ASN A 122 3.72 3.26 -24.20
CA ASN A 122 3.85 4.71 -24.40
C ASN A 122 5.29 5.21 -24.22
N GLU A 123 6.23 4.35 -23.83
CA GLU A 123 7.63 4.68 -23.52
C GLU A 123 7.78 5.73 -22.40
N GLU A 124 6.85 5.71 -21.44
CA GLU A 124 6.81 6.66 -20.32
C GLU A 124 7.01 5.98 -18.97
N TYR A 125 7.51 6.75 -18.00
CA TYR A 125 7.58 6.32 -16.60
C TYR A 125 6.31 6.75 -15.87
N GLU A 126 5.57 5.76 -15.35
CA GLU A 126 4.32 5.97 -14.61
C GLU A 126 4.56 5.85 -13.12
N SER A 127 4.30 6.92 -12.37
CA SER A 127 4.54 6.95 -10.93
C SER A 127 3.63 5.97 -10.18
N ILE A 128 4.23 5.13 -9.34
CA ILE A 128 3.51 4.12 -8.56
C ILE A 128 3.36 4.55 -7.11
N CYS A 129 4.47 4.84 -6.42
CA CYS A 129 4.45 5.11 -4.99
C CYS A 129 5.60 6.00 -4.53
N LYS A 130 5.49 6.48 -3.30
CA LYS A 130 6.58 7.12 -2.57
C LYS A 130 7.09 6.18 -1.49
N ILE A 131 8.40 6.02 -1.39
CA ILE A 131 9.05 5.29 -0.29
C ILE A 131 9.80 6.26 0.62
N GLY A 132 9.85 5.96 1.91
CA GLY A 132 10.60 6.74 2.92
C GLY A 132 11.09 5.91 4.10
N THR A 133 10.92 4.59 4.03
CA THR A 133 11.29 3.61 5.06
C THR A 133 12.00 2.44 4.39
N GLY A 134 12.77 1.66 5.16
CA GLY A 134 13.53 0.52 4.64
C GLY A 134 14.99 0.82 4.29
N LEU A 135 15.40 2.10 4.26
CA LEU A 135 16.79 2.54 4.09
C LEU A 135 17.41 2.89 5.44
N THR A 136 18.67 2.48 5.65
CA THR A 136 19.48 2.89 6.80
C THR A 136 19.92 4.35 6.65
N ASP A 137 20.39 4.96 7.74
CA ASP A 137 20.86 6.35 7.70
C ASP A 137 22.09 6.52 6.78
N ASP A 138 22.93 5.50 6.65
CA ASP A 138 24.07 5.49 5.72
C ASP A 138 23.61 5.36 4.27
N ASP A 139 22.60 4.52 4.00
CA ASP A 139 21.99 4.43 2.67
C ASP A 139 21.41 5.78 2.26
N LEU A 140 20.70 6.48 3.15
CA LEU A 140 20.11 7.78 2.85
C LEU A 140 21.17 8.82 2.48
N ARG A 141 22.35 8.79 3.12
CA ARG A 141 23.46 9.69 2.78
C ARG A 141 24.06 9.36 1.42
N GLN A 142 24.28 8.08 1.15
CA GLN A 142 24.82 7.62 -0.14
C GLN A 142 23.86 7.96 -1.29
N GLN A 143 22.56 7.65 -1.12
CA GLN A 143 21.53 7.96 -2.10
C GLN A 143 21.37 9.47 -2.28
N HIS A 144 21.49 10.27 -1.22
CA HIS A 144 21.45 11.73 -1.34
C HIS A 144 22.58 12.25 -2.23
N GLN A 145 23.82 11.79 -2.02
CA GLN A 145 24.96 12.17 -2.87
C GLN A 145 24.74 11.75 -4.32
N TYR A 146 24.34 10.50 -4.55
CA TYR A 146 24.09 9.95 -5.88
C TYR A 146 23.00 10.72 -6.64
N PHE A 147 21.85 10.99 -6.03
CA PHE A 147 20.75 11.67 -6.71
C PHE A 147 20.92 13.18 -6.80
N GLU A 148 21.74 13.82 -5.95
CA GLU A 148 22.05 15.24 -6.11
C GLU A 148 22.82 15.50 -7.41
N GLU A 149 23.71 14.58 -7.80
CA GLU A 149 24.44 14.66 -9.08
C GLU A 149 23.53 14.43 -10.30
N LEU A 150 22.43 13.70 -10.14
CA LEU A 150 21.46 13.39 -11.19
C LEU A 150 20.26 14.34 -11.19
N ARG A 151 20.28 15.39 -10.37
CA ARG A 151 19.17 16.31 -10.22
C ARG A 151 18.95 17.12 -11.50
N ILE A 152 17.72 17.08 -12.00
CA ILE A 152 17.27 17.87 -13.14
C ILE A 152 16.51 19.11 -12.68
N GLU A 153 16.76 20.28 -13.29
CA GLU A 153 16.07 21.53 -12.95
C GLU A 153 14.67 21.64 -13.56
N LYS A 154 14.44 20.98 -14.70
CA LYS A 154 13.16 20.98 -15.40
C LYS A 154 12.69 19.56 -15.66
N VAL A 155 11.56 19.21 -15.06
CA VAL A 155 10.90 17.93 -15.28
C VAL A 155 10.18 17.99 -16.63
N LYS A 156 10.50 17.04 -17.52
CA LYS A 156 9.71 16.80 -18.74
C LYS A 156 8.54 15.90 -18.38
N PHE A 157 7.44 16.47 -17.89
CA PHE A 157 6.18 15.74 -17.77
C PHE A 157 5.47 15.76 -19.14
N SER A 158 5.30 14.59 -19.74
CA SER A 158 4.26 14.38 -20.76
C SER A 158 2.92 14.47 -20.03
N ARG A 159 2.21 15.59 -20.18
CA ARG A 159 0.84 15.74 -19.66
C ARG A 159 -0.10 15.14 -20.69
N ASN A 160 -0.55 13.92 -20.47
CA ASN A 160 -1.79 13.42 -21.05
C ASN A 160 -2.62 12.78 -19.95
N CYS A 161 -3.36 13.63 -19.23
CA CYS A 161 -4.56 13.21 -18.50
C CYS A 161 -5.73 13.12 -19.50
#